data_AF-A0A0L7KK27-F1
#
_entry.id   AF-A0A0L7KK27-F1
#
_cell.length_a   1.000
_cell.length_b   1.000
_cell.length_c   1.000
_cell.angle_alpha   90.00
_cell.angle_beta   90.00
_cell.angle_gamma   90.00
#
_symmetry.space_group_name_H-M   'P 1'
#
loop_
_entity.id
_entity.type
_entity.pdbx_description
1 polymer ?
#
loop_
_entity_poly.entity_id
_entity_poly.type
_entity_poly.pdbx_seq_one_letter_code
_entity_poly.pdbx_strand_id
1 'polypeptide(L)' 'VDTHFIVFVQIEGKIIELDGRKDHPTVHCFTNGDNFLYDTGKIIQDKFIEKCKDDLRFSALAVIPNDNFDII' A
#
# COMPACT_ATOMS: atom_id res chain seq x y z
N VAL A 1 -12.96 -13.65 9.27
CA VAL A 1 -13.11 -12.74 8.12
C VAL A 1 -12.18 -13.23 7.03
N ASP A 2 -12.71 -13.52 5.85
CA ASP A 2 -11.96 -14.22 4.79
C ASP A 2 -11.03 -13.28 4.02
N THR A 3 -11.38 -11.99 3.94
CA THR A 3 -10.55 -10.93 3.36
C THR A 3 -10.38 -9.76 4.34
N HIS A 4 -9.34 -8.96 4.15
CA HIS A 4 -9.04 -7.78 4.97
C HIS A 4 -8.34 -6.72 4.12
N PHE A 5 -8.48 -5.45 4.50
CA PHE A 5 -7.83 -4.33 3.84
C PHE A 5 -6.69 -3.80 4.69
N ILE A 6 -5.54 -3.61 4.05
CA ILE A 6 -4.39 -2.89 4.59
C ILE A 6 -4.16 -1.64 3.76
N VAL A 7 -3.61 -0.59 4.36
CA VAL A 7 -3.30 0.67 3.67
C VAL A 7 -1.83 0.98 3.83
N PHE A 8 -1.20 1.44 2.75
CA PHE A 8 0.16 1.99 2.77
C PHE A 8 0.10 3.50 2.58
N VAL A 9 0.82 4.24 3.40
CA VAL A 9 0.95 5.70 3.31
C VAL A 9 2.41 6.12 3.42
N GLN A 10 2.76 7.23 2.77
CA GLN A 10 4.05 7.89 2.95
C GLN A 10 3.93 8.97 4.02
N ILE A 11 4.67 8.83 5.12
CA ILE A 11 4.76 9.84 6.18
C ILE A 11 6.24 10.07 6.47
N GLU A 12 6.68 11.34 6.42
CA GLU A 12 8.07 11.74 6.70
C GLU A 12 9.12 10.91 5.93
N GLY A 13 8.84 10.62 4.65
CA GLY A 13 9.74 9.84 3.79
C GLY A 13 9.81 8.36 4.14
N LYS A 14 8.85 7.81 4.88
CA LYS A 14 8.77 6.38 5.21
C LYS A 14 7.46 5.78 4.71
N ILE A 15 7.51 4.51 4.29
CA ILE A 15 6.31 3.72 4.03
C ILE A 15 5.81 3.14 5.34
N ILE A 16 4.56 3.50 5.67
CA ILE A 16 3.87 3.03 6.85
C ILE A 16 2.66 2.19 6.40
N GLU A 17 2.61 0.97 6.89
CA GLU A 17 1.48 0.07 6.74
C GLU A 17 0.53 0.22 7.94
N LEU A 18 -0.74 0.43 7.62
CA LEU A 18 -1.86 0.46 8.55
C LEU A 18 -2.69 -0.81 8.33
N ASP A 19 -2.49 -1.77 9.21
CA ASP A 19 -3.20 -3.05 9.25
C ASP A 19 -4.10 -3.05 10.49
N GLY A 20 -5.42 -3.12 10.29
CA GLY A 20 -6.40 -3.08 11.37
C GLY A 20 -6.37 -4.29 12.31
N ARG A 21 -5.55 -5.30 12.02
CA ARG A 21 -5.31 -6.47 12.87
C ARG A 21 -4.08 -6.31 13.79
N LYS A 22 -3.33 -5.22 13.66
CA LYS A 22 -2.14 -4.93 14.48
C LYS A 22 -2.44 -3.82 15.48
N ASP A 23 -1.80 -3.88 16.64
CA ASP A 23 -1.94 -2.85 17.68
C ASP A 23 -1.28 -1.52 17.27
N HIS A 24 -0.31 -1.57 16.36
CA HIS A 24 0.50 -0.43 15.94
C HIS A 24 0.82 -0.45 14.43
N PRO A 25 1.04 0.73 13.82
CA PRO A 25 1.53 0.83 12.45
C PRO A 25 2.86 0.10 12.23
N THR A 26 3.06 -0.48 11.06
CA THR A 26 4.33 -1.11 10.67
C THR A 26 5.13 -0.18 9.77
N VAL A 27 6.36 0.16 10.16
CA VAL A 27 7.28 0.95 9.34
C VAL A 27 8.12 0.01 8.48
N HIS A 28 8.15 0.23 7.17
CA HIS A 28 8.88 -0.64 6.23
C HIS A 28 10.24 -0.09 5.84
N CYS A 29 10.28 0.92 4.98
CA CYS A 29 11.51 1.50 4.43
C CYS A 29 11.36 3.00 4.18
N PHE A 30 12.48 3.65 3.86
CA PHE A 30 12.48 5.02 3.35
C PHE A 30 12.05 5.04 1.88
N THR A 31 11.34 6.10 1.49
CA THR A 31 10.86 6.37 0.14
C THR A 31 10.79 7.88 -0.12
N ASN A 32 10.50 8.27 -1.36
CA ASN A 32 10.10 9.62 -1.74
C ASN A 32 8.80 9.57 -2.57
N GLY A 33 8.27 10.74 -2.96
CA GLY A 33 7.01 10.82 -3.70
C GLY A 33 7.05 10.11 -5.06
N ASP A 34 8.18 10.15 -5.75
CA ASP A 34 8.36 9.54 -7.08
C ASP A 34 8.44 8.01 -6.99
N ASN A 35 8.99 7.48 -5.88
CA ASN A 35 9.23 6.04 -5.70
C ASN A 35 8.16 5.33 -4.86
N PHE A 36 7.30 6.07 -4.16
CA PHE A 36 6.34 5.50 -3.19
C PHE A 36 5.48 4.38 -3.77
N LEU A 37 4.98 4.55 -5.00
CA LEU A 37 4.16 3.55 -5.67
C LEU A 37 4.94 2.24 -5.91
N TYR A 38 6.17 2.33 -6.41
CA TYR A 38 7.00 1.17 -6.74
C TYR A 38 7.50 0.46 -5.49
N ASP A 39 7.96 1.22 -4.50
CA ASP A 39 8.45 0.67 -3.22
C ASP A 39 7.31 -0.03 -2.47
N THR A 40 6.10 0.55 -2.46
CA THR A 40 4.90 -0.10 -1.91
C THR A 40 4.53 -1.36 -2.69
N GLY A 41 4.55 -1.31 -4.03
CA GLY A 41 4.27 -2.47 -4.86
C GLY A 41 5.21 -3.64 -4.58
N LYS A 42 6.49 -3.36 -4.35
CA LYS A 42 7.47 -4.38 -3.95
C LYS A 42 7.16 -4.97 -2.58
N ILE A 43 6.80 -4.15 -1.59
CA ILE A 43 6.38 -4.64 -0.27
C ILE A 43 5.16 -5.57 -0.41
N ILE A 44 4.17 -5.20 -1.24
CA ILE A 44 2.97 -6.02 -1.49
C ILE A 44 3.35 -7.38 -2.08
N GLN A 45 4.23 -7.40 -3.09
CA GLN A 45 4.73 -8.63 -3.71
C GLN A 45 5.45 -9.52 -2.67
N ASP A 46 6.49 -8.99 -2.03
CA ASP A 46 7.39 -9.75 -1.15
C ASP A 46 6.69 -10.23 0.14
N LYS A 47 5.74 -9.46 0.68
CA LYS A 47 5.16 -9.73 2.02
C LYS A 47 3.81 -10.42 1.97
N PHE A 48 3.02 -10.23 0.91
CA PHE A 48 1.64 -10.72 0.84
C PHE A 48 1.44 -11.70 -0.31
N ILE A 49 1.78 -11.33 -1.54
CA ILE A 49 1.55 -12.20 -2.71
C ILE A 49 2.44 -13.44 -2.66
N GLU A 50 3.75 -13.29 -2.43
CA GLU A 50 4.68 -14.42 -2.40
C GLU A 50 4.39 -15.44 -1.28
N LYS A 51 3.73 -15.02 -0.20
CA LYS A 51 3.34 -15.90 0.91
C LYS A 51 2.02 -16.63 0.68
N CYS A 52 1.24 -16.19 -0.31
CA CYS A 52 -0.09 -16.72 -0.64
C CYS A 52 -0.06 -17.35 -2.04
N LYS A 53 0.93 -18.21 -2.32
CA LYS A 53 1.16 -18.79 -3.66
C LYS A 53 -0.04 -19.53 -4.25
N ASP A 54 -0.93 -20.04 -3.40
CA ASP A 54 -2.10 -20.82 -3.80
C ASP A 54 -3.40 -20.02 -3.82
N ASP A 55 -3.38 -18.72 -3.47
CA ASP A 55 -4.56 -17.85 -3.42
C ASP A 55 -4.36 -16.60 -4.29
N LEU A 56 -5.12 -16.48 -5.37
CA LEU A 56 -5.02 -15.36 -6.30
C LEU A 56 -6.01 -14.23 -6.01
N ARG A 57 -6.76 -14.29 -4.90
CA ARG A 57 -7.82 -13.32 -4.57
C ARG A 57 -7.23 -12.05 -3.94
N PHE A 58 -6.45 -11.32 -4.72
CA PHE A 58 -5.91 -10.02 -4.37
C PHE A 58 -6.59 -8.90 -5.16
N SER A 59 -6.78 -7.76 -4.52
CA SER A 59 -7.18 -6.51 -5.17
C SER A 59 -6.37 -5.36 -4.56
N ALA A 60 -5.99 -4.40 -5.40
CA ALA A 60 -5.26 -3.21 -5.00
C ALA A 60 -5.88 -1.99 -5.67
N LEU A 61 -5.95 -0.89 -4.91
CA LEU A 61 -6.42 0.41 -5.37
C LEU A 61 -5.38 1.47 -4.99
N ALA A 62 -5.11 2.40 -5.90
CA ALA A 62 -4.41 3.63 -5.59
C ALA A 62 -5.42 4.75 -5.37
N VAL A 63 -5.27 5.50 -4.28
CA VAL A 63 -6.02 6.75 -4.06
C VAL A 63 -5.15 7.88 -4.59
N ILE A 64 -5.66 8.60 -5.60
CA ILE A 64 -4.97 9.68 -6.28
C ILE A 64 -5.80 10.97 -6.21
N PRO A 65 -5.18 12.15 -6.42
CA PRO A 65 -5.93 13.39 -6.64
C PRO A 65 -6.93 13.24 -7.79
N ASN A 66 -8.02 14.00 -7.75
CA ASN A 66 -8.96 14.05 -8.86
C ASN A 66 -8.37 14.93 -9.98
N ASP A 67 -8.33 14.40 -11.20
CA ASP A 67 -7.78 15.09 -12.38
C ASP A 67 -8.76 16.09 -13.02
N ASN A 68 -9.87 16.44 -12.36
CA ASN A 68 -10.77 17.51 -12.82
C ASN A 68 -10.07 18.88 -12.70
N PHE A 69 -9.20 19.17 -13.66
CA PHE A 69 -8.89 20.53 -14.04
C PHE A 69 -10.20 21.14 -14.59
N ASP A 70 -10.67 22.19 -13.94
CA ASP A 70 -11.89 22.89 -14.30
C ASP A 70 -11.93 23.18 -15.82
N ILE A 71 -12.96 22.65 -16.49
CA ILE A 71 -13.37 23.16 -17.80
C ILE A 71 -13.93 24.57 -17.53
N ILE A 72 -13.07 25.58 -17.67
CA ILE A 72 -13.46 26.99 -17.85
C ILE A 72 -13.14 27.37 -19.30
#